data_AF-A0A9X2AM59-F1
#
_entry.id   AF-A0A9X2AM59-F1
#
_cell.length_a   1.000
_cell.length_b   1.000
_cell.length_c   1.000
_cell.angle_alpha   90.00
_cell.angle_beta   90.00
_cell.angle_gamma   90.00
#
_symmetry.space_group_name_H-M   'P 1'
#
loop_
_entity.id
_entity.type
_entity.pdbx_description
1 polymer ?
#
loop_
_entity_poly.entity_id
_entity_poly.type
_entity_poly.pdbx_seq_one_letter_code
_entity_poly.pdbx_strand_id
1 'polypeptide(L)'
;MASKPARRAFLVMIVIILIWLVAYPIAKQLPHDAFSDPFGPVYNGLNVLFTALAFGGVVTTLLFQAEESRIARREEIERSIFELFQTFTSLDFQHVKDSAFRALLAAVQNRDYADYLASRLFVVEQLPFPPAAAETLRGLDDAKKEQSDEQIIHADRADRLMLDNMLNFFALLAQRESSATVIKHCDFSYDWWRPVLWMIGQLQQERYEASGTIRTYCKNQLITGTLKALDKVYGHSPLPTRDAVWAYITQHPKIIAFGLDARFQELASRKTS
;
A
#
# COMPACT_ATOMS: atom_id res chain seq x y z
N MET A 1 -30.65 -21.18 11.66
CA MET A 1 -29.89 -21.22 10.39
C MET A 1 -28.53 -21.85 10.68
N ALA A 2 -28.33 -23.12 10.34
CA ALA A 2 -27.02 -23.78 10.54
C ALA A 2 -25.98 -23.18 9.59
N SER A 3 -24.80 -22.87 10.09
CA SER A 3 -23.69 -22.34 9.30
C SER A 3 -23.35 -23.29 8.15
N LYS A 4 -22.99 -22.74 6.97
CA LYS A 4 -22.58 -23.50 5.79
C LYS A 4 -21.57 -24.65 6.08
N PRO A 5 -20.59 -24.51 7.00
CA PRO A 5 -19.71 -25.62 7.38
C PRO A 5 -20.43 -26.74 8.17
N ALA A 6 -21.33 -26.41 9.11
CA ALA A 6 -22.08 -27.41 9.88
C ALA A 6 -22.95 -28.29 8.97
N ARG A 7 -23.53 -27.70 7.92
CA ARG A 7 -24.31 -28.45 6.92
C ARG A 7 -23.43 -29.41 6.10
N ARG A 8 -22.17 -29.05 5.81
CA ARG A 8 -21.22 -29.90 5.08
C ARG A 8 -20.72 -31.06 5.96
N ALA A 9 -20.38 -30.79 7.21
CA ALA A 9 -19.95 -31.82 8.16
C ALA A 9 -21.07 -32.85 8.42
N PHE A 10 -22.30 -32.37 8.61
CA PHE A 10 -23.47 -33.24 8.77
C PHE A 10 -23.73 -34.11 7.52
N LEU A 11 -23.51 -33.55 6.32
CA LEU A 11 -23.67 -34.29 5.06
C LEU A 11 -22.60 -35.39 4.91
N VAL A 12 -21.34 -35.13 5.29
CA VAL A 12 -20.28 -36.16 5.31
C VAL A 12 -20.62 -37.28 6.29
N MET A 13 -21.13 -36.95 7.49
CA MET A 13 -21.56 -37.94 8.48
C MET A 13 -22.69 -38.82 7.97
N ILE A 14 -23.70 -38.22 7.32
CA ILE A 14 -24.80 -38.96 6.69
C ILE A 14 -24.29 -39.88 5.58
N VAL A 15 -23.37 -39.43 4.74
CA VAL A 15 -22.80 -40.26 3.66
C VAL A 15 -22.05 -41.46 4.22
N ILE A 16 -21.28 -41.30 5.29
CA ILE A 16 -20.57 -42.41 5.95
C ILE A 16 -21.57 -43.44 6.50
N ILE A 17 -22.66 -42.98 7.14
CA ILE A 17 -23.72 -43.85 7.66
C ILE A 17 -24.46 -44.57 6.51
N LEU A 18 -24.74 -43.87 5.40
CA LEU A 18 -25.41 -44.44 4.23
C LEU A 18 -24.56 -45.52 3.55
N ILE A 19 -23.27 -45.29 3.37
CA ILE A 19 -22.34 -46.28 2.83
C ILE A 19 -22.34 -47.55 3.69
N TRP A 20 -22.41 -47.38 5.01
CA TRP A 20 -22.51 -48.50 5.95
C TRP A 20 -23.83 -49.25 5.90
N LEU A 21 -24.95 -48.53 5.81
CA LEU A 21 -26.28 -49.10 5.64
C LEU A 21 -26.38 -49.96 4.38
N VAL A 22 -25.64 -49.62 3.32
CA VAL A 22 -25.58 -50.38 2.06
C VAL A 22 -24.57 -51.53 2.14
N ALA A 23 -23.44 -51.35 2.81
CA ALA A 23 -22.41 -52.39 2.94
C ALA A 23 -22.87 -53.61 3.76
N TYR A 24 -23.67 -53.38 4.81
CA TYR A 24 -24.18 -54.45 5.69
C TYR A 24 -25.03 -55.53 4.98
N PRO A 25 -26.06 -55.21 4.18
CA PRO A 25 -26.85 -56.22 3.47
C PRO A 25 -26.05 -56.93 2.37
N ILE A 26 -25.10 -56.24 1.72
CA ILE A 26 -24.20 -56.86 0.71
C ILE A 26 -23.31 -57.91 1.40
N ALA A 27 -22.78 -57.59 2.58
CA ALA A 27 -21.99 -58.53 3.37
C ALA A 27 -22.80 -59.80 3.76
N LYS A 28 -24.10 -59.64 4.03
CA LYS A 28 -25.00 -60.76 4.40
C LYS A 28 -25.33 -61.70 3.22
N GLN A 29 -25.15 -61.27 1.98
CA GLN A 29 -25.42 -62.07 0.77
C GLN A 29 -24.22 -62.89 0.27
N LEU A 30 -23.06 -62.78 0.94
CA LEU A 30 -21.85 -63.52 0.56
C LEU A 30 -21.87 -64.96 1.15
N PRO A 31 -21.27 -65.96 0.44
CA PRO A 31 -21.28 -67.36 0.87
C PRO A 31 -20.61 -67.57 2.24
N HIS A 32 -21.16 -68.48 3.06
CA HIS A 32 -20.75 -68.71 4.45
C HIS A 32 -19.34 -69.30 4.64
N ASP A 33 -18.69 -69.77 3.57
CA ASP A 33 -17.36 -70.39 3.64
C ASP A 33 -16.18 -69.40 3.51
N ALA A 34 -16.45 -68.10 3.35
CA ALA A 34 -15.40 -67.09 3.14
C ALA A 34 -14.82 -66.48 4.44
N PHE A 35 -15.43 -66.72 5.61
CA PHE A 35 -15.01 -66.12 6.88
C PHE A 35 -15.14 -67.10 8.05
N SER A 36 -14.11 -67.91 8.29
CA SER A 36 -14.03 -68.85 9.44
C SER A 36 -13.80 -68.15 10.79
N ASP A 37 -13.77 -66.82 10.83
CA ASP A 37 -13.72 -66.04 12.06
C ASP A 37 -14.74 -64.88 11.96
N PRO A 38 -15.95 -65.02 12.53
CA PRO A 38 -17.02 -64.03 12.36
C PRO A 38 -16.74 -62.70 13.06
N PHE A 39 -15.77 -62.64 14.00
CA PHE A 39 -15.46 -61.44 14.77
C PHE A 39 -14.41 -60.55 14.10
N GLY A 40 -13.44 -61.12 13.39
CA GLY A 40 -12.36 -60.38 12.72
C GLY A 40 -12.83 -59.36 11.67
N PRO A 41 -13.69 -59.74 10.70
CA PRO A 41 -14.21 -58.85 9.67
C PRO A 41 -15.10 -57.73 10.22
N VAL A 42 -15.89 -58.03 11.25
CA VAL A 42 -16.76 -57.04 11.92
C VAL A 42 -15.92 -56.04 12.70
N TYR A 43 -14.90 -56.50 13.42
CA TYR A 43 -13.99 -55.63 14.16
C TYR A 43 -13.14 -54.76 13.22
N ASN A 44 -12.68 -55.32 12.10
CA ASN A 44 -11.96 -54.56 11.07
C ASN A 44 -12.86 -53.51 10.41
N GLY A 45 -14.11 -53.85 10.11
CA GLY A 45 -15.11 -52.89 9.63
C GLY A 45 -15.36 -51.75 10.62
N LEU A 46 -15.55 -52.06 11.91
CA LEU A 46 -15.70 -51.06 12.96
C LEU A 46 -14.46 -50.16 13.06
N ASN A 47 -13.25 -50.72 13.00
CA ASN A 47 -12.01 -49.94 13.03
C ASN A 47 -11.89 -48.98 11.83
N VAL A 48 -12.28 -49.42 10.63
CA VAL A 48 -12.33 -48.56 9.43
C VAL A 48 -13.36 -47.45 9.61
N LEU A 49 -14.53 -47.74 10.20
CA LEU A 49 -15.54 -46.72 10.50
C LEU A 49 -15.03 -45.68 11.50
N PHE A 50 -14.41 -46.12 12.60
CA PHE A 50 -13.83 -45.21 13.59
C PHE A 50 -12.71 -44.36 13.00
N THR A 51 -11.88 -44.94 12.13
CA THR A 51 -10.80 -44.20 11.45
C THR A 51 -11.37 -43.19 10.45
N ALA A 52 -12.39 -43.56 9.68
CA ALA A 52 -13.07 -42.65 8.75
C ALA A 52 -13.78 -41.49 9.48
N LEU A 53 -14.45 -41.78 10.60
CA LEU A 53 -15.08 -40.76 11.44
C LEU A 53 -14.06 -39.82 12.09
N ALA A 54 -12.95 -40.36 12.60
CA ALA A 54 -11.87 -39.56 13.16
C ALA A 54 -11.24 -38.65 12.10
N PHE A 55 -10.98 -39.17 10.89
CA PHE A 55 -10.49 -38.39 9.76
C PHE A 55 -11.49 -37.29 9.34
N GLY A 56 -12.79 -37.60 9.29
CA GLY A 56 -13.85 -36.62 9.03
C GLY A 56 -13.90 -35.51 10.07
N GLY A 57 -13.68 -35.87 11.35
CA GLY A 57 -13.51 -34.92 12.45
C GLY A 57 -12.34 -33.97 12.20
N VAL A 58 -11.16 -34.51 11.89
CA VAL A 58 -9.95 -33.71 11.60
C VAL A 58 -10.16 -32.77 10.42
N VAL A 59 -10.74 -33.24 9.31
CA VAL A 59 -11.03 -32.39 8.14
C VAL A 59 -12.00 -31.27 8.50
N THR A 60 -13.04 -31.59 9.28
CA THR A 60 -14.02 -30.58 9.73
C THR A 60 -13.35 -29.53 10.61
N THR A 61 -12.49 -29.94 11.54
CA THR A 61 -11.72 -29.03 12.40
C THR A 61 -10.80 -28.13 11.57
N LEU A 62 -10.08 -28.68 10.59
CA LEU A 62 -9.22 -27.88 9.70
C LEU A 62 -10.02 -26.84 8.90
N LEU A 63 -11.20 -27.22 8.40
CA LEU A 63 -12.08 -26.28 7.70
C LEU A 63 -12.57 -25.16 8.62
N PHE A 64 -12.94 -25.50 9.86
CA PHE A 64 -13.39 -24.51 10.84
C PHE A 64 -12.26 -23.56 11.24
N GLN A 65 -11.06 -24.08 11.51
CA GLN A 65 -9.86 -23.27 11.78
C GLN A 65 -9.50 -22.35 10.62
N ALA A 66 -9.65 -22.82 9.37
CA ALA A 66 -9.42 -21.98 8.19
C ALA A 66 -10.46 -20.85 8.05
N GLU A 67 -11.71 -21.11 8.42
CA GLU A 67 -12.78 -20.10 8.41
C GLU A 67 -12.58 -19.07 9.54
N GLU A 68 -12.26 -19.53 10.75
CA GLU A 68 -11.99 -18.70 11.92
C GLU A 68 -10.74 -17.82 11.72
N SER A 69 -9.66 -18.39 11.15
CA SER A 69 -8.46 -17.62 10.77
C SER A 69 -8.78 -16.52 9.75
N ARG A 70 -9.68 -16.79 8.79
CA ARG A 70 -10.12 -15.78 7.81
C ARG A 70 -10.92 -14.66 8.46
N ILE A 71 -11.81 -14.99 9.40
CA ILE A 71 -12.60 -13.99 10.15
C ILE A 71 -11.67 -13.14 11.02
N ALA A 72 -10.79 -13.76 11.80
CA ALA A 72 -9.82 -13.06 12.64
C ALA A 72 -8.93 -12.11 11.83
N ARG A 73 -8.41 -12.57 10.68
CA ARG A 73 -7.62 -11.71 9.76
C ARG A 73 -8.43 -10.53 9.25
N ARG A 74 -9.72 -10.70 8.97
CA ARG A 74 -10.59 -9.61 8.51
C ARG A 74 -10.83 -8.58 9.60
N GLU A 75 -11.13 -9.02 10.81
CA GLU A 75 -11.31 -8.13 11.97
C GLU A 75 -10.03 -7.35 12.28
N GLU A 76 -8.85 -7.99 12.20
CA GLU A 76 -7.55 -7.32 12.35
C GLU A 76 -7.33 -6.24 11.28
N ILE A 77 -7.70 -6.51 10.02
CA ILE A 77 -7.62 -5.53 8.93
C ILE A 77 -8.60 -4.37 9.20
N GLU A 78 -9.85 -4.65 9.58
CA GLU A 78 -10.86 -3.61 9.86
C GLU A 78 -10.43 -2.73 11.03
N ARG A 79 -9.88 -3.32 12.10
CA ARG A 79 -9.30 -2.59 13.23
C ARG A 79 -8.11 -1.73 12.80
N SER A 80 -7.20 -2.28 12.01
CA SER A 80 -6.04 -1.55 11.48
C SER A 80 -6.46 -0.36 10.61
N ILE A 81 -7.49 -0.54 9.78
CA ILE A 81 -8.08 0.54 8.96
C ILE A 81 -8.64 1.64 9.87
N PHE A 82 -9.37 1.26 10.91
CA PHE A 82 -9.95 2.22 11.85
C PHE A 82 -8.88 3.00 12.63
N GLU A 83 -7.86 2.32 13.17
CA GLU A 83 -6.74 2.96 13.87
C GLU A 83 -5.97 3.91 12.95
N LEU A 84 -5.77 3.51 11.70
CA LEU A 84 -5.12 4.34 10.69
C LEU A 84 -5.99 5.55 10.29
N PHE A 85 -7.31 5.38 10.19
CA PHE A 85 -8.25 6.49 9.95
C PHE A 85 -8.20 7.48 11.12
N GLN A 86 -8.28 7.00 12.36
CA GLN A 86 -8.15 7.83 13.55
C GLN A 86 -6.84 8.61 13.55
N THR A 87 -5.73 7.93 13.26
CA THR A 87 -4.41 8.57 13.14
C THR A 87 -4.39 9.62 12.05
N PHE A 88 -4.93 9.33 10.87
CA PHE A 88 -5.02 10.29 9.76
C PHE A 88 -5.84 11.53 10.13
N THR A 89 -6.94 11.37 10.86
CA THR A 89 -7.77 12.49 11.32
C THR A 89 -7.23 13.22 12.55
N SER A 90 -6.15 12.73 13.16
CA SER A 90 -5.54 13.36 14.33
C SER A 90 -4.93 14.71 13.98
N LEU A 91 -4.93 15.63 14.96
CA LEU A 91 -4.32 16.96 14.81
C LEU A 91 -2.84 16.87 14.44
N ASP A 92 -2.11 15.93 15.06
CA ASP A 92 -0.69 15.72 14.80
C ASP A 92 -0.43 15.32 13.34
N PHE A 93 -1.24 14.41 12.79
CA PHE A 93 -1.11 14.02 11.39
C PHE A 93 -1.51 15.15 10.45
N GLN A 94 -2.56 15.91 10.76
CA GLN A 94 -2.93 17.08 9.95
C GLN A 94 -1.81 18.12 9.93
N HIS A 95 -1.11 18.34 11.05
CA HIS A 95 0.06 19.21 11.09
C HIS A 95 1.19 18.68 10.19
N VAL A 96 1.53 17.37 10.28
CA VAL A 96 2.53 16.74 9.39
C VAL A 96 2.15 16.94 7.91
N LYS A 97 0.89 16.69 7.59
CA LYS A 97 0.31 16.82 6.25
C LYS A 97 0.46 18.25 5.72
N ASP A 98 0.06 19.25 6.50
CA ASP A 98 0.06 20.66 6.08
C ASP A 98 1.49 21.20 5.93
N SER A 99 2.39 20.87 6.86
CA SER A 99 3.82 21.20 6.78
C SER A 99 4.49 20.57 5.55
N ALA A 100 4.27 19.27 5.33
CA ALA A 100 4.80 18.57 4.16
C ALA A 100 4.29 19.18 2.86
N PHE A 101 2.99 19.48 2.79
CA PHE A 101 2.37 20.05 1.60
C PHE A 101 2.86 21.47 1.34
N ARG A 102 3.14 22.27 2.37
CA ARG A 102 3.73 23.62 2.21
C ARG A 102 5.09 23.59 1.53
N ALA A 103 5.98 22.66 1.92
CA ALA A 103 7.26 22.48 1.24
C ALA A 103 7.08 22.10 -0.24
N LEU A 104 6.11 21.22 -0.53
CA LEU A 104 5.75 20.85 -1.90
C LEU A 104 5.18 22.02 -2.71
N LEU A 105 4.35 22.87 -2.10
CA LEU A 105 3.82 24.08 -2.75
C LEU A 105 4.92 25.10 -3.07
N ALA A 106 5.89 25.27 -2.17
CA ALA A 106 7.05 26.12 -2.44
C ALA A 106 7.83 25.63 -3.66
N ALA A 107 7.95 24.31 -3.84
CA ALA A 107 8.56 23.72 -5.03
C ALA A 107 7.74 23.93 -6.32
N VAL A 108 6.41 24.01 -6.23
CA VAL A 108 5.57 24.36 -7.40
C VAL A 108 5.82 25.80 -7.84
N GLN A 109 5.92 26.72 -6.88
CA GLN A 109 6.03 28.15 -7.13
C GLN A 109 7.46 28.61 -7.43
N ASN A 110 8.47 27.82 -7.07
CA ASN A 110 9.87 28.16 -7.27
C ASN A 110 10.67 26.94 -7.75
N ARG A 111 11.12 26.98 -9.01
CA ARG A 111 11.88 25.89 -9.63
C ARG A 111 13.20 25.60 -8.91
N ASP A 112 13.94 26.63 -8.49
CA ASP A 112 15.23 26.44 -7.82
C ASP A 112 15.03 25.74 -6.46
N TYR A 113 13.92 26.04 -5.78
CA TYR A 113 13.52 25.34 -4.57
C TYR A 113 13.12 23.88 -4.85
N ALA A 114 12.46 23.59 -5.98
CA ALA A 114 12.15 22.22 -6.37
C ALA A 114 13.42 21.40 -6.65
N ASP A 115 14.39 21.96 -7.36
CA ASP A 115 15.69 21.34 -7.61
C ASP A 115 16.46 21.13 -6.29
N TYR A 116 16.43 22.13 -5.40
CA TYR A 116 16.94 22.00 -4.04
C TYR A 116 16.27 20.84 -3.30
N LEU A 117 14.94 20.79 -3.26
CA LEU A 117 14.19 19.75 -2.56
C LEU A 117 14.50 18.35 -3.11
N ALA A 118 14.54 18.19 -4.43
CA ALA A 118 14.91 16.94 -5.09
C ALA A 118 16.34 16.51 -4.75
N SER A 119 17.27 17.48 -4.61
CA SER A 119 18.66 17.19 -4.21
C SER A 119 18.78 16.69 -2.77
N ARG A 120 17.88 17.12 -1.86
CA ARG A 120 17.87 16.70 -0.45
C ARG A 120 17.51 15.22 -0.26
N LEU A 121 16.91 14.60 -1.27
CA LEU A 121 16.59 13.16 -1.29
C LEU A 121 17.83 12.28 -1.49
N PHE A 122 18.98 12.88 -1.79
CA PHE A 122 20.27 12.20 -1.89
C PHE A 122 21.20 12.63 -0.77
N VAL A 123 22.11 11.72 -0.37
CA VAL A 123 23.11 12.01 0.66
C VAL A 123 24.31 12.80 0.11
N VAL A 124 24.50 12.79 -1.21
CA VAL A 124 25.58 13.48 -1.93
C VAL A 124 25.02 14.52 -2.90
N GLU A 125 25.83 15.51 -3.25
CA GLU A 125 25.49 16.56 -4.23
C GLU A 125 24.19 17.32 -3.89
N GLN A 126 23.99 17.59 -2.59
CA GLN A 126 22.90 18.42 -2.08
C GLN A 126 23.13 19.88 -2.47
N LEU A 127 22.12 20.52 -3.03
CA LEU A 127 22.17 21.94 -3.37
C LEU A 127 22.00 22.80 -2.12
N PRO A 128 22.58 24.02 -2.10
CA PRO A 128 22.31 25.00 -1.05
C PRO A 128 20.86 25.51 -1.16
N PHE A 129 20.35 26.03 -0.04
CA PHE A 129 19.03 26.67 -0.02
C PHE A 129 19.00 27.89 -0.96
N PRO A 130 18.01 28.00 -1.87
CA PRO A 130 17.90 29.12 -2.79
C PRO A 130 17.30 30.36 -2.10
N PRO A 131 18.01 31.50 -2.02
CA PRO A 131 17.52 32.68 -1.31
C PRO A 131 16.18 33.21 -1.83
N ALA A 132 15.96 33.14 -3.15
CA ALA A 132 14.70 33.56 -3.79
C ALA A 132 13.47 32.78 -3.31
N ALA A 133 13.66 31.59 -2.73
CA ALA A 133 12.55 30.81 -2.19
C ALA A 133 12.06 31.30 -0.83
N ALA A 134 12.83 32.14 -0.13
CA ALA A 134 12.42 32.68 1.17
C ALA A 134 11.14 33.52 1.03
N GLU A 135 11.01 34.33 -0.02
CA GLU A 135 9.79 35.10 -0.30
C GLU A 135 8.60 34.19 -0.59
N THR A 136 8.81 33.14 -1.39
CA THR A 136 7.78 32.12 -1.67
C THR A 136 7.27 31.47 -0.38
N LEU A 137 8.18 31.05 0.50
CA LEU A 137 7.83 30.41 1.77
C LEU A 137 7.06 31.34 2.72
N ARG A 138 7.39 32.64 2.74
CA ARG A 138 6.63 33.66 3.49
C ARG A 138 5.23 33.87 2.92
N GLY A 139 5.07 33.77 1.60
CA GLY A 139 3.77 33.90 0.94
C GLY A 139 2.82 32.74 1.24
N LEU A 140 3.34 31.57 1.60
CA LEU A 140 2.56 30.35 1.84
C LEU A 140 2.08 30.17 3.28
N ASP A 141 2.63 30.92 4.23
CA ASP A 141 2.27 30.84 5.65
C ASP A 141 2.32 32.22 6.29
N ASP A 142 1.15 32.71 6.71
CA ASP A 142 1.00 34.01 7.36
C ASP A 142 1.89 34.14 8.61
N ALA A 143 2.11 33.04 9.34
CA ALA A 143 2.97 33.02 10.53
C ALA A 143 4.46 33.22 10.21
N LYS A 144 4.84 33.09 8.93
CA LYS A 144 6.22 33.24 8.45
C LYS A 144 6.52 34.61 7.87
N LYS A 145 5.52 35.44 7.60
CA LYS A 145 5.68 36.73 6.89
C LYS A 145 6.74 37.65 7.50
N GLU A 146 6.79 37.73 8.83
CA GLU A 146 7.69 38.63 9.56
C GLU A 146 9.02 37.98 9.98
N GLN A 147 9.24 36.71 9.62
CA GLN A 147 10.44 35.98 10.00
C GLN A 147 11.65 36.43 9.18
N SER A 148 12.83 36.45 9.81
CA SER A 148 14.11 36.69 9.12
C SER A 148 14.46 35.53 8.18
N ASP A 149 15.37 35.75 7.23
CA ASP A 149 15.78 34.69 6.28
C ASP A 149 16.32 33.44 7.00
N GLU A 150 17.09 33.62 8.08
CA GLU A 150 17.59 32.50 8.90
C GLU A 150 16.46 31.71 9.57
N GLN A 151 15.46 32.41 10.10
CA GLN A 151 14.28 31.78 10.71
C GLN A 151 13.46 31.02 9.67
N ILE A 152 13.33 31.55 8.46
CA ILE A 152 12.67 30.88 7.34
C ILE A 152 13.39 29.60 6.96
N ILE A 153 14.72 29.62 6.85
CA ILE A 153 15.50 28.42 6.54
C ILE A 153 15.33 27.35 7.62
N HIS A 154 15.27 27.76 8.89
CA HIS A 154 15.01 26.83 9.99
C HIS A 154 13.58 26.26 9.95
N ALA A 155 12.58 27.11 9.73
CA ALA A 155 11.18 26.68 9.59
C ALA A 155 10.97 25.76 8.38
N ASP A 156 11.61 26.07 7.26
CA ASP A 156 11.65 25.23 6.05
C ASP A 156 12.22 23.84 6.35
N ARG A 157 13.31 23.77 7.11
CA ARG A 157 13.89 22.48 7.51
C ARG A 157 12.91 21.64 8.32
N ALA A 158 12.12 22.26 9.20
CA ALA A 158 11.08 21.56 9.96
C ALA A 158 9.96 21.03 9.04
N ASP A 159 9.51 21.84 8.08
CA ASP A 159 8.49 21.41 7.09
C ASP A 159 9.01 20.27 6.20
N ARG A 160 10.27 20.33 5.76
CA ARG A 160 10.90 19.26 4.97
C ARG A 160 11.03 17.94 5.75
N LEU A 161 11.27 17.99 7.06
CA LEU A 161 11.26 16.79 7.88
C LEU A 161 9.88 16.12 7.88
N MET A 162 8.80 16.91 7.89
CA MET A 162 7.44 16.38 7.77
C MET A 162 7.18 15.80 6.38
N LEU A 163 7.76 16.38 5.32
CA LEU A 163 7.71 15.80 3.98
C LEU A 163 8.41 14.43 3.93
N ASP A 164 9.57 14.28 4.56
CA ASP A 164 10.26 12.98 4.64
C ASP A 164 9.39 11.93 5.34
N ASN A 165 8.68 12.30 6.41
CA ASN A 165 7.70 11.43 7.07
C ASN A 165 6.57 11.01 6.12
N MET A 166 6.03 11.94 5.34
CA MET A 166 4.99 11.65 4.35
C MET A 166 5.49 10.75 3.22
N LEU A 167 6.71 10.94 2.72
CA LEU A 167 7.31 10.07 1.70
C LEU A 167 7.50 8.64 2.22
N ASN A 168 7.96 8.49 3.47
CA ASN A 168 8.09 7.19 4.12
C ASN A 168 6.74 6.51 4.32
N PHE A 169 5.71 7.28 4.71
CA PHE A 169 4.34 6.81 4.80
C PHE A 169 3.84 6.27 3.46
N PHE A 170 4.02 7.01 2.38
CA PHE A 170 3.66 6.59 1.02
C PHE A 170 4.46 5.36 0.55
N ALA A 171 5.74 5.25 0.90
CA ALA A 171 6.56 4.07 0.61
C ALA A 171 6.04 2.82 1.35
N LEU A 172 5.66 2.96 2.61
CA LEU A 172 5.05 1.86 3.39
C LEU A 172 3.72 1.42 2.77
N LEU A 173 2.88 2.36 2.35
CA LEU A 173 1.62 2.06 1.66
C LEU A 173 1.87 1.33 0.34
N ALA A 174 2.87 1.75 -0.44
CA ALA A 174 3.17 1.14 -1.74
C ALA A 174 3.65 -0.33 -1.64
N GLN A 175 4.30 -0.73 -0.55
CA GLN A 175 4.94 -2.05 -0.42
C GLN A 175 4.04 -3.13 0.20
N ARG A 176 3.04 -2.78 1.01
CA ARG A 176 2.19 -3.79 1.67
C ARG A 176 1.09 -4.29 0.73
N GLU A 177 1.00 -5.61 0.55
CA GLU A 177 -0.07 -6.24 -0.24
C GLU A 177 -1.48 -5.92 0.29
N SER A 178 -1.62 -5.76 1.62
CA SER A 178 -2.88 -5.37 2.26
C SER A 178 -3.25 -3.89 2.08
N SER A 179 -2.32 -3.04 1.61
CA SER A 179 -2.58 -1.62 1.41
C SER A 179 -3.67 -1.36 0.38
N ALA A 180 -3.84 -2.22 -0.63
CA ALA A 180 -4.91 -2.05 -1.60
C ALA A 180 -6.29 -2.10 -0.93
N THR A 181 -6.47 -2.98 0.06
CA THR A 181 -7.69 -3.03 0.86
C THR A 181 -7.81 -1.80 1.76
N VAL A 182 -6.72 -1.40 2.42
CA VAL A 182 -6.73 -0.21 3.30
C VAL A 182 -7.04 1.07 2.52
N ILE A 183 -6.39 1.30 1.38
CA ILE A 183 -6.58 2.47 0.52
C ILE A 183 -8.00 2.52 -0.06
N LYS A 184 -8.59 1.35 -0.38
CA LYS A 184 -9.99 1.30 -0.80
C LYS A 184 -10.96 1.81 0.28
N HIS A 185 -10.60 1.68 1.55
CA HIS A 185 -11.42 2.10 2.69
C HIS A 185 -11.02 3.47 3.26
N CYS A 186 -9.79 3.91 3.05
CA CYS A 186 -9.25 5.20 3.47
C CYS A 186 -8.52 5.86 2.30
N ASP A 187 -9.19 6.78 1.62
CA ASP A 187 -8.55 7.63 0.61
C ASP A 187 -7.71 8.70 1.31
N PHE A 188 -6.39 8.65 1.11
CA PHE A 188 -5.44 9.63 1.63
C PHE A 188 -5.34 10.88 0.74
N SER A 189 -6.35 11.10 -0.11
CA SER A 189 -6.40 12.18 -1.10
C SER A 189 -5.20 12.13 -2.02
N TYR A 190 -4.81 10.94 -2.51
CA TYR A 190 -3.58 10.77 -3.29
C TYR A 190 -3.55 11.70 -4.52
N ASP A 191 -4.70 11.96 -5.15
CA ASP A 191 -4.86 12.93 -6.23
C ASP A 191 -4.32 14.33 -5.91
N TRP A 192 -4.36 14.76 -4.65
CA TRP A 192 -3.81 16.04 -4.23
C TRP A 192 -2.27 16.05 -4.19
N TRP A 193 -1.66 14.92 -3.86
CA TRP A 193 -0.21 14.76 -3.74
C TRP A 193 0.43 14.42 -5.07
N ARG A 194 -0.24 13.55 -5.84
CA ARG A 194 0.23 12.90 -7.05
C ARG A 194 0.99 13.84 -7.99
N PRO A 195 0.44 14.98 -8.45
CA PRO A 195 1.15 15.82 -9.41
C PRO A 195 2.42 16.46 -8.85
N VAL A 196 2.41 16.90 -7.58
CA VAL A 196 3.58 17.54 -6.97
C VAL A 196 4.65 16.51 -6.63
N LEU A 197 4.25 15.32 -6.18
CA LEU A 197 5.18 14.22 -5.94
C LEU A 197 5.82 13.71 -7.24
N TRP A 198 5.05 13.61 -8.32
CA TRP A 198 5.60 13.26 -9.64
C TRP A 198 6.57 14.31 -10.16
N MET A 199 6.32 15.60 -9.90
CA MET A 199 7.26 16.67 -10.23
C MET A 199 8.60 16.50 -9.50
N ILE A 200 8.58 16.33 -8.18
CA ILE A 200 9.80 16.10 -7.40
C ILE A 200 10.48 14.78 -7.78
N GLY A 201 9.71 13.72 -8.00
CA GLY A 201 10.22 12.43 -8.44
C GLY A 201 10.91 12.50 -9.80
N GLN A 202 10.36 13.27 -10.74
CA GLN A 202 10.96 13.47 -12.05
C GLN A 202 12.28 14.25 -11.97
N LEU A 203 12.33 15.33 -11.16
CA LEU A 203 13.58 16.05 -10.91
C LEU A 203 14.62 15.16 -10.23
N GLN A 204 14.20 14.33 -9.27
CA GLN A 204 15.07 13.36 -8.61
C GLN A 204 15.66 12.37 -9.63
N GLN A 205 14.83 11.85 -10.53
CA GLN A 205 15.24 10.93 -11.60
C GLN A 205 16.27 11.58 -12.52
N GLU A 206 16.02 12.81 -12.98
CA GLU A 206 16.93 13.55 -13.87
C GLU A 206 18.30 13.77 -13.21
N ARG A 207 18.33 14.11 -11.91
CA ARG A 207 19.59 14.24 -11.15
C ARG A 207 20.32 12.90 -11.01
N TYR A 208 19.58 11.82 -10.73
CA TYR A 208 20.15 10.47 -10.65
C TYR A 208 20.80 10.04 -11.98
N GLU A 209 20.17 10.36 -13.10
CA GLU A 209 20.68 10.03 -14.43
C GLU A 209 21.89 10.88 -14.84
N ALA A 210 21.91 12.15 -14.43
CA ALA A 210 23.00 13.07 -14.76
C ALA A 210 24.29 12.83 -13.94
N SER A 211 24.20 12.29 -12.73
CA SER A 211 25.35 12.18 -11.81
C SER A 211 25.85 10.75 -11.59
N GLY A 212 27.12 10.49 -11.94
CA GLY A 212 27.80 9.24 -11.60
C GLY A 212 27.99 9.04 -10.10
N THR A 213 28.24 10.11 -9.34
CA THR A 213 28.44 10.08 -7.89
C THR A 213 27.16 9.64 -7.18
N ILE A 214 26.01 10.22 -7.54
CA ILE A 214 24.71 9.84 -6.96
C ILE A 214 24.44 8.36 -7.22
N ARG A 215 24.65 7.87 -8.45
CA ARG A 215 24.46 6.45 -8.77
C ARG A 215 25.39 5.52 -7.99
N THR A 216 26.57 6.01 -7.61
CA THR A 216 27.57 5.26 -6.86
C THR A 216 27.14 5.12 -5.39
N TYR A 217 26.77 6.22 -4.74
CA TYR A 217 26.53 6.27 -3.29
C TYR A 217 25.06 6.14 -2.88
N CYS A 218 24.11 6.41 -3.77
CA CYS A 218 22.68 6.32 -3.50
C CYS A 218 22.07 5.11 -4.22
N LYS A 219 21.88 4.02 -3.48
CA LYS A 219 21.27 2.77 -4.00
C LYS A 219 19.79 2.60 -3.65
N ASN A 220 19.24 3.52 -2.87
CA ASN A 220 17.84 3.47 -2.44
C ASN A 220 16.90 3.63 -3.63
N GLN A 221 15.70 3.06 -3.49
CA GLN A 221 14.64 3.21 -4.48
C GLN A 221 14.26 4.70 -4.64
N LEU A 222 14.19 5.16 -5.89
CA LEU A 222 13.72 6.50 -6.20
C LEU A 222 12.21 6.62 -5.93
N ILE A 223 11.74 7.83 -5.61
CA ILE A 223 10.34 8.07 -5.24
C ILE A 223 9.41 7.70 -6.41
N THR A 224 9.87 7.84 -7.66
CA THR A 224 9.14 7.41 -8.86
C THR A 224 8.72 5.94 -8.82
N GLY A 225 9.50 5.07 -8.17
CA GLY A 225 9.13 3.68 -7.93
C GLY A 225 7.92 3.53 -7.01
N THR A 226 7.92 4.27 -5.89
CA THR A 226 6.79 4.36 -4.95
C THR A 226 5.54 4.92 -5.65
N LEU A 227 5.68 5.98 -6.44
CA LEU A 227 4.56 6.61 -7.14
C LEU A 227 3.94 5.68 -8.19
N LYS A 228 4.73 4.90 -8.93
CA LYS A 228 4.19 3.89 -9.87
C LYS A 228 3.37 2.82 -9.15
N ALA A 229 3.81 2.39 -7.96
CA ALA A 229 3.07 1.42 -7.16
C ALA A 229 1.77 2.04 -6.61
N LEU A 230 1.81 3.28 -6.12
CA LEU A 230 0.60 3.99 -5.68
C LEU A 230 -0.37 4.24 -6.82
N ASP A 231 0.10 4.70 -7.98
CA ASP A 231 -0.72 4.87 -9.19
C ASP A 231 -1.51 3.59 -9.51
N LYS A 232 -0.85 2.43 -9.43
CA LYS A 232 -1.52 1.13 -9.64
C LYS A 232 -2.60 0.85 -8.58
N VAL A 233 -2.34 1.15 -7.31
CA VAL A 233 -3.30 0.91 -6.22
C VAL A 233 -4.50 1.85 -6.30
N TYR A 234 -4.28 3.12 -6.65
CA TYR A 234 -5.33 4.13 -6.81
C TYR A 234 -6.02 4.09 -8.19
N GLY A 235 -5.55 3.24 -9.11
CA GLY A 235 -6.17 3.06 -10.43
C GLY A 235 -5.82 4.14 -11.45
N HIS A 236 -4.73 4.89 -11.24
CA HIS A 236 -4.24 5.86 -12.21
C HIS A 236 -3.55 5.19 -13.39
N SER A 237 -3.62 5.85 -14.54
CA SER A 237 -2.84 5.47 -15.70
C SER A 237 -1.35 5.75 -15.45
N PRO A 238 -0.45 4.82 -15.82
CA PRO A 238 0.98 5.03 -15.67
C PRO A 238 1.46 6.28 -16.42
N LEU A 239 2.48 6.94 -15.88
CA LEU A 239 3.24 7.97 -16.58
C LEU A 239 4.59 7.35 -17.01
N PRO A 240 4.68 6.79 -18.24
CA PRO A 240 5.80 5.92 -18.61
C PRO A 240 7.06 6.70 -19.01
N THR A 241 6.91 7.93 -19.50
CA THR A 241 8.00 8.74 -20.06
C THR A 241 8.11 10.07 -19.34
N ARG A 242 9.33 10.64 -19.37
CA ARG A 242 9.61 12.00 -18.90
C ARG A 242 8.61 13.02 -19.46
N ASP A 243 8.35 12.97 -20.76
CA ASP A 243 7.47 13.93 -21.43
C ASP A 243 6.01 13.78 -20.98
N ALA A 244 5.55 12.54 -20.73
CA ALA A 244 4.22 12.31 -20.19
C ALA A 244 4.08 12.89 -18.77
N VAL A 245 5.13 12.77 -17.94
CA VAL A 245 5.16 13.36 -16.60
C VAL A 245 5.09 14.89 -16.67
N TRP A 246 5.95 15.52 -17.47
CA TRP A 246 5.96 16.98 -17.58
C TRP A 246 4.71 17.54 -18.26
N ALA A 247 4.13 16.85 -19.25
CA ALA A 247 2.84 17.22 -19.82
C ALA A 247 1.72 17.13 -18.78
N TYR A 248 1.68 16.05 -18.00
CA TYR A 248 0.72 15.88 -16.91
C TYR A 248 0.83 17.03 -15.89
N ILE A 249 2.03 17.37 -15.43
CA ILE A 249 2.26 18.41 -14.42
C ILE A 249 1.89 19.80 -14.95
N THR A 250 2.42 20.17 -16.11
CA THR A 250 2.28 21.54 -16.66
C THR A 250 0.87 21.86 -17.14
N GLN A 251 0.07 20.84 -17.43
CA GLN A 251 -1.34 20.99 -17.82
C GLN A 251 -2.29 20.75 -16.64
N HIS A 252 -1.80 20.36 -15.46
CA HIS A 252 -2.64 20.02 -14.33
C HIS A 252 -3.31 21.28 -13.74
N PRO A 253 -4.66 21.39 -13.75
CA PRO A 253 -5.35 22.62 -13.36
C PRO A 253 -5.00 23.09 -11.95
N LYS A 254 -4.87 22.15 -11.01
CA LYS A 254 -4.54 22.47 -9.62
C LYS A 254 -3.10 22.97 -9.44
N ILE A 255 -2.16 22.47 -10.25
CA ILE A 255 -0.75 22.89 -10.18
C ILE A 255 -0.62 24.30 -10.75
N ILE A 256 -1.32 24.57 -11.85
CA ILE A 256 -1.42 25.92 -12.43
C ILE A 256 -2.04 26.88 -11.40
N ALA A 257 -3.14 26.48 -10.74
CA ALA A 257 -3.80 27.30 -9.71
C ALA A 257 -2.89 27.58 -8.49
N PHE A 258 -1.92 26.71 -8.21
CA PHE A 258 -0.91 26.94 -7.18
C PHE A 258 0.22 27.87 -7.59
N GLY A 259 0.20 28.40 -8.81
CA GLY A 259 1.21 29.34 -9.30
C GLY A 259 2.47 28.63 -9.79
N LEU A 260 2.31 27.61 -10.63
CA LEU A 260 3.43 26.89 -11.25
C LEU A 260 4.47 27.86 -11.85
N ASP A 261 5.74 27.74 -11.44
CA ASP A 261 6.85 28.52 -11.99
C ASP A 261 6.92 28.32 -13.52
N ALA A 262 6.94 29.41 -14.28
CA ALA A 262 6.94 29.39 -15.74
C ALA A 262 8.11 28.58 -16.32
N ARG A 263 9.23 28.49 -15.61
CA ARG A 263 10.41 27.71 -16.02
C ARG A 263 10.13 26.21 -16.08
N PHE A 264 9.06 25.70 -15.48
CA PHE A 264 8.64 24.30 -15.66
C PHE A 264 8.03 24.05 -17.04
N GLN A 265 7.44 25.06 -17.68
CA GLN A 265 6.90 24.90 -19.04
C GLN A 265 8.00 24.63 -20.07
N GLU A 266 9.21 25.15 -19.84
CA GLU A 266 10.39 24.86 -20.66
C GLU A 266 10.77 23.38 -20.63
N LEU A 267 10.53 22.68 -19.51
CA LEU A 267 10.87 21.26 -19.37
C LEU A 267 9.90 20.36 -20.16
N ALA A 268 8.65 20.80 -20.32
CA ALA A 268 7.65 20.16 -21.17
C ALA A 268 7.86 20.47 -22.66
N SER A 269 8.43 21.64 -22.99
CA SER A 269 8.67 22.07 -24.37
C SER A 269 10.01 21.59 -24.95
N ARG A 270 10.92 21.05 -24.13
CA ARG A 270 12.10 20.25 -24.55
C ARG A 270 11.67 18.93 -25.20
N LYS A 271 10.89 19.00 -26.27
CA LYS A 271 10.71 17.92 -27.24
C LYS A 271 12.01 17.79 -28.04
N THR A 272 12.61 16.60 -28.01
CA THR A 272 13.50 16.08 -29.09
C THR A 272 14.51 17.07 -29.66
N SER A 273 15.70 17.14 -29.05
CA SER A 273 16.94 17.24 -29.84
C SER A 273 17.58 15.86 -29.91
#